data_AF-A0A9D6AVK1-F1
#
_entry.id   AF-A0A9D6AVK1-F1
#
_cell.length_a   1.000
_cell.length_b   1.000
_cell.length_c   1.000
_cell.angle_alpha   90.00
_cell.angle_beta   90.00
_cell.angle_gamma   90.00
#
_symmetry.space_group_name_H-M   'P 1'
#
loop_
_entity.id
_entity.type
_entity.pdbx_description
1 polymer ?
#
loop_
_entity_poly.entity_id
_entity_poly.type
_entity_poly.pdbx_seq_one_letter_code
_entity_poly.pdbx_strand_id
1 'polypeptide(L)'
;MPRLNSRPFTTPARLGWRPVFAWLLLGAAAPALAADSTTVSVGATVLSKNNCKFRYPGSATLAFGNIDPSSSANATAAATLTIRCAGASPTVSYALSHDSGLYETGVNLNRMKHATQNAYLPYALTLTPSSGTVAKNVDQTITLTSTVTPAGFQNAAMGAYADTVVITLSP
;
A
#
# COMPACT_ATOMS: atom_id res chain seq x y z
N MET A 1 -11.82 29.00 2.19
CA MET A 1 -12.80 30.01 1.74
C MET A 1 -13.90 29.31 0.93
N PRO A 2 -15.12 29.17 1.43
CA PRO A 2 -16.22 28.56 0.68
C PRO A 2 -16.99 29.64 -0.11
N ARG A 3 -17.15 29.46 -1.43
CA ARG A 3 -18.05 30.28 -2.25
C ARG A 3 -19.44 29.65 -2.25
N LEU A 4 -20.35 30.25 -1.47
CA LEU A 4 -21.79 30.08 -1.60
C LEU A 4 -22.23 30.67 -2.95
N ASN A 5 -22.87 29.86 -3.80
CA ASN A 5 -23.40 30.28 -5.08
C ASN A 5 -24.94 30.30 -5.01
N SER A 6 -25.49 31.45 -4.61
CA SER A 6 -26.92 31.75 -4.57
C SER A 6 -27.38 32.21 -5.96
N ARG A 7 -28.43 31.58 -6.51
CA ARG A 7 -29.09 32.06 -7.73
C ARG A 7 -30.40 32.81 -7.40
N PRO A 8 -30.70 33.93 -8.08
CA PRO A 8 -31.89 34.73 -7.83
C PRO A 8 -33.10 34.32 -8.70
N PHE A 9 -34.26 34.45 -8.07
CA PHE A 9 -35.55 34.98 -8.55
C PHE A 9 -35.83 35.14 -10.06
N THR A 10 -36.95 34.58 -10.53
CA THR A 10 -37.79 35.21 -11.55
C THR A 10 -39.25 34.75 -11.41
N THR A 11 -40.12 35.69 -11.05
CA THR A 11 -41.59 35.57 -11.08
C THR A 11 -42.11 36.26 -12.34
N PRO A 12 -43.10 35.71 -13.06
CA PRO A 12 -43.96 36.53 -13.90
C PRO A 12 -45.39 36.57 -13.35
N ALA A 13 -45.86 37.80 -13.11
CA ALA A 13 -47.25 38.14 -12.90
C ALA A 13 -47.96 38.32 -14.25
N ARG A 14 -49.14 37.71 -14.43
CA ARG A 14 -50.21 38.10 -15.37
C ARG A 14 -51.51 37.56 -14.76
N LEU A 15 -52.37 38.37 -14.13
CA LEU A 15 -53.30 39.38 -14.66
C LEU A 15 -54.23 38.84 -15.76
N GLY A 16 -55.48 38.55 -15.37
CA GLY A 16 -56.64 38.96 -16.13
C GLY A 16 -57.51 37.86 -16.75
N TRP A 17 -58.79 37.91 -16.37
CA TRP A 17 -59.99 37.66 -17.18
C TRP A 17 -60.73 36.31 -17.01
N ARG A 18 -61.94 36.42 -16.43
CA ARG A 18 -63.01 35.40 -16.33
C ARG A 18 -63.83 35.40 -17.64
N PRO A 19 -64.37 34.25 -18.07
CA PRO A 19 -65.80 34.08 -17.85
C PRO A 19 -66.24 32.66 -17.49
N VAL A 20 -67.42 32.65 -16.90
CA VAL A 20 -68.22 31.52 -16.42
C VAL A 20 -68.63 30.61 -17.57
N PHE A 21 -68.36 29.31 -17.46
CA PHE A 21 -69.10 28.28 -18.19
C PHE A 21 -69.24 27.05 -17.29
N ALA A 22 -70.41 26.93 -16.66
CA ALA A 22 -70.80 25.79 -15.85
C ALA A 22 -71.22 24.64 -16.78
N TRP A 23 -70.30 23.72 -17.05
CA TRP A 23 -70.62 22.38 -17.56
C TRP A 23 -70.70 21.43 -16.36
N LEU A 24 -71.91 21.02 -16.03
CA LEU A 24 -72.21 19.97 -15.06
C LEU A 24 -71.83 18.61 -15.67
N LEU A 25 -70.54 18.27 -15.61
CA LEU A 25 -70.04 16.92 -15.92
C LEU A 25 -70.14 16.07 -14.64
N LEU A 26 -71.14 15.20 -14.60
CA LEU A 26 -71.27 14.10 -13.65
C LEU A 26 -70.20 13.04 -13.98
N GLY A 27 -68.93 13.38 -13.77
CA GLY A 27 -67.81 12.45 -13.87
C GLY A 27 -67.66 11.69 -12.56
N ALA A 28 -67.75 10.37 -12.61
CA ALA A 28 -67.44 9.50 -11.47
C ALA A 28 -66.08 9.90 -10.87
N ALA A 29 -66.08 10.40 -9.64
CA ALA A 29 -64.88 10.72 -8.90
C ALA A 29 -64.17 9.40 -8.54
N ALA A 30 -63.34 8.90 -9.46
CA ALA A 30 -62.40 7.84 -9.14
C ALA A 30 -61.43 8.40 -8.08
N PRO A 31 -61.17 7.69 -6.97
CA PRO A 31 -60.20 8.15 -5.99
C PRO A 31 -58.83 8.28 -6.66
N ALA A 32 -58.31 9.50 -6.75
CA ALA A 32 -56.94 9.75 -7.18
C ALA A 32 -56.01 9.30 -6.06
N LEU A 33 -55.50 8.06 -6.15
CA LEU A 33 -54.44 7.59 -5.26
C LEU A 33 -53.14 8.30 -5.67
N ALA A 34 -52.71 9.28 -4.87
CA ALA A 34 -51.43 9.93 -5.04
C ALA A 34 -50.32 8.95 -4.63
N ALA A 35 -49.61 8.40 -5.61
CA ALA A 35 -48.42 7.62 -5.38
C ALA A 35 -47.23 8.56 -5.15
N ASP A 36 -46.64 8.48 -3.96
CA ASP A 36 -45.39 9.15 -3.62
C ASP A 36 -44.25 8.13 -3.68
N SER A 37 -43.09 8.56 -4.16
CA SER A 37 -41.93 7.66 -4.30
C SER A 37 -40.66 8.37 -3.87
N THR A 38 -39.80 7.64 -3.17
CA THR A 38 -38.52 8.12 -2.66
C THR A 38 -37.39 7.24 -3.15
N THR A 39 -36.20 7.81 -3.30
CA THR A 39 -35.00 7.10 -3.74
C THR A 39 -34.20 6.64 -2.53
N VAL A 40 -33.93 5.33 -2.46
CA VAL A 40 -33.01 4.75 -1.46
C VAL A 40 -31.68 4.46 -2.14
N SER A 41 -30.59 5.05 -1.64
CA SER A 41 -29.24 4.69 -2.09
C SER A 41 -28.80 3.41 -1.40
N VAL A 42 -28.60 2.34 -2.18
CA VAL A 42 -28.06 1.08 -1.70
C VAL A 42 -26.59 0.99 -2.11
N GLY A 43 -25.70 0.71 -1.16
CA GLY A 43 -24.27 0.54 -1.41
C GLY A 43 -23.70 -0.59 -0.56
N ALA A 44 -22.70 -1.28 -1.10
CA ALA A 44 -21.95 -2.31 -0.39
C ALA A 44 -20.47 -2.24 -0.78
N THR A 45 -19.59 -2.56 0.17
CA THR A 45 -18.15 -2.67 -0.07
C THR A 45 -17.73 -4.12 0.17
N VAL A 46 -17.23 -4.79 -0.87
CA VAL A 46 -16.64 -6.13 -0.74
C VAL A 46 -15.20 -6.00 -0.31
N LEU A 47 -14.90 -6.47 0.91
CA LEU A 47 -13.53 -6.51 1.42
C LEU A 47 -12.83 -7.80 0.94
N SER A 48 -11.58 -7.67 0.50
CA SER A 48 -10.68 -8.82 0.38
C SER A 48 -10.54 -9.54 1.73
N LYS A 49 -10.36 -10.86 1.71
CA LYS A 49 -10.09 -11.64 2.93
C LYS A 49 -8.86 -11.08 3.66
N ASN A 50 -7.74 -10.94 2.94
CA ASN A 50 -6.48 -10.35 3.42
C ASN A 50 -5.88 -9.40 2.37
N ASN A 51 -5.24 -8.32 2.79
CA ASN A 51 -4.49 -7.41 1.94
C ASN A 51 -3.35 -6.77 2.74
N CYS A 52 -2.11 -7.17 2.47
CA CYS A 52 -0.92 -6.60 3.10
C CYS A 52 -0.16 -5.72 2.11
N LYS A 53 0.34 -4.57 2.57
CA LYS A 53 1.14 -3.64 1.76
C LYS A 53 2.32 -3.10 2.55
N PHE A 54 3.44 -2.89 1.86
CA PHE A 54 4.50 -2.04 2.37
C PHE A 54 4.00 -0.60 2.51
N ARG A 55 4.45 0.06 3.58
CA ARG A 55 4.19 1.46 3.88
C ARG A 55 5.38 2.31 3.46
N TYR A 56 5.14 3.60 3.22
CA TYR A 56 6.19 4.57 2.90
C TYR A 56 7.33 4.52 3.94
N PRO A 57 8.62 4.53 3.52
CA PRO A 57 9.10 4.79 2.15
C PRO A 57 8.97 3.61 1.15
N GLY A 58 8.61 2.41 1.60
CA GLY A 58 8.45 1.22 0.73
C GLY A 58 9.77 0.62 0.23
N SER A 59 10.89 1.24 0.58
CA SER A 59 12.26 0.79 0.29
C SER A 59 13.16 1.04 1.49
N ALA A 60 14.20 0.22 1.64
CA ALA A 60 15.20 0.35 2.69
C ALA A 60 16.60 0.24 2.11
N THR A 61 17.56 0.96 2.70
CA THR A 61 18.97 0.90 2.30
C THR A 61 19.77 0.29 3.44
N LEU A 62 20.44 -0.83 3.15
CA LEU A 62 21.39 -1.47 4.06
C LEU A 62 22.79 -0.96 3.75
N ALA A 63 23.25 0.03 4.52
CA ALA A 63 24.56 0.64 4.32
C ALA A 63 25.58 0.03 5.29
N PHE A 64 26.55 -0.73 4.76
CA PHE A 64 27.68 -1.26 5.53
C PHE A 64 28.74 -0.20 5.87
N GLY A 65 28.74 0.93 5.14
CA GLY A 65 29.81 1.92 5.24
C GLY A 65 31.16 1.39 4.77
N ASN A 66 32.24 1.88 5.37
CA ASN A 66 33.59 1.40 5.11
C ASN A 66 33.85 0.12 5.93
N ILE A 67 34.16 -0.98 5.26
CA ILE A 67 34.57 -2.24 5.88
C ILE A 67 36.11 -2.27 5.95
N ASP A 68 36.66 -2.52 7.13
CA ASP A 68 38.10 -2.70 7.34
C ASP A 68 38.50 -4.14 6.94
N PRO A 69 39.34 -4.33 5.90
CA PRO A 69 39.76 -5.66 5.47
C PRO A 69 40.69 -6.36 6.47
N SER A 70 41.19 -5.68 7.51
CA SER A 70 41.96 -6.32 8.59
C SER A 70 41.08 -6.82 9.75
N SER A 71 39.80 -6.47 9.75
CA SER A 71 38.86 -6.87 10.80
C SER A 71 38.62 -8.39 10.80
N SER A 72 38.49 -8.96 12.00
CA SER A 72 38.03 -10.33 12.24
C SER A 72 36.55 -10.40 12.63
N ALA A 73 35.88 -9.26 12.76
CA ALA A 73 34.45 -9.18 13.07
C ALA A 73 33.59 -9.09 11.79
N ASN A 74 32.39 -9.64 11.86
CA ASN A 74 31.41 -9.48 10.79
C ASN A 74 31.05 -8.00 10.61
N ALA A 75 30.99 -7.54 9.35
CA ALA A 75 30.37 -6.26 9.04
C ALA A 75 28.86 -6.45 8.98
N THR A 76 28.11 -5.64 9.70
CA THR A 76 26.64 -5.74 9.76
C THR A 76 25.99 -4.41 9.41
N ALA A 77 24.86 -4.49 8.72
CA ALA A 77 24.00 -3.36 8.41
C ALA A 77 22.56 -3.72 8.76
N ALA A 78 21.79 -2.74 9.24
CA ALA A 78 20.39 -2.92 9.56
C ALA A 78 19.54 -1.78 8.99
N ALA A 79 18.34 -2.12 8.57
CA ALA A 79 17.33 -1.17 8.12
C ALA A 79 15.94 -1.68 8.51
N THR A 80 14.94 -0.83 8.40
CA THR A 80 13.56 -1.20 8.72
C THR A 80 12.62 -0.94 7.56
N LEU A 81 11.64 -1.82 7.41
CA LEU A 81 10.46 -1.62 6.59
C LEU A 81 9.23 -1.67 7.49
N THR A 82 8.16 -1.01 7.06
CA THR A 82 6.88 -1.09 7.74
C THR A 82 5.86 -1.71 6.79
N ILE A 83 5.11 -2.68 7.28
CA ILE A 83 3.97 -3.27 6.56
C ILE A 83 2.68 -2.96 7.32
N ARG A 84 1.56 -2.91 6.60
CA ARG A 84 0.23 -2.86 7.19
C ARG A 84 -0.69 -3.81 6.45
N CYS A 85 -1.45 -4.59 7.20
CA CYS A 85 -2.46 -5.48 6.65
C CYS A 85 -3.88 -4.99 6.97
N ALA A 86 -4.78 -5.20 6.02
CA ALA A 86 -6.21 -4.97 6.14
C ALA A 86 -6.96 -6.20 5.61
N GLY A 87 -8.27 -6.24 5.83
CA GLY A 87 -9.11 -7.35 5.39
C GLY A 87 -10.42 -7.43 6.17
N ALA A 88 -11.13 -8.54 5.98
CA ALA A 88 -12.33 -8.85 6.75
C ALA A 88 -12.00 -9.30 8.18
N SER A 89 -10.87 -9.99 8.37
CA SER A 89 -10.43 -10.52 9.67
C SER A 89 -9.84 -9.44 10.60
N PRO A 90 -10.01 -9.54 11.93
CA PRO A 90 -9.33 -8.66 12.90
C PRO A 90 -7.82 -8.87 12.95
N THR A 91 -7.34 -10.05 12.54
CA THR A 91 -5.92 -10.39 12.44
C THR A 91 -5.63 -10.99 11.07
N VAL A 92 -4.50 -10.61 10.48
CA VAL A 92 -4.08 -11.03 9.13
C VAL A 92 -2.68 -11.63 9.22
N SER A 93 -2.50 -12.82 8.65
CA SER A 93 -1.20 -13.46 8.50
C SER A 93 -0.37 -12.78 7.40
N TYR A 94 0.94 -12.83 7.52
CA TYR A 94 1.83 -12.47 6.44
C TYR A 94 3.07 -13.36 6.43
N ALA A 95 3.68 -13.46 5.26
CA ALA A 95 5.00 -14.02 5.05
C ALA A 95 5.80 -13.09 4.13
N LEU A 96 7.10 -12.99 4.41
CA LEU A 96 8.07 -12.25 3.63
C LEU A 96 9.07 -13.22 3.03
N SER A 97 9.42 -12.97 1.78
CA SER A 97 10.51 -13.65 1.08
C SER A 97 11.32 -12.63 0.29
N HIS A 98 12.48 -13.03 -0.22
CA HIS A 98 13.26 -12.21 -1.15
C HIS A 98 13.79 -13.04 -2.31
N ASP A 99 14.15 -12.37 -3.40
CA ASP A 99 14.71 -12.96 -4.62
C ASP A 99 16.21 -13.26 -4.55
N SER A 100 16.85 -12.98 -3.40
CA SER A 100 18.30 -13.15 -3.18
C SER A 100 19.21 -12.14 -3.89
N GLY A 101 18.63 -11.16 -4.58
CA GLY A 101 19.35 -10.06 -5.20
C GLY A 101 19.67 -10.27 -6.67
N LEU A 102 20.05 -9.18 -7.33
CA LEU A 102 20.29 -9.12 -8.78
C LEU A 102 21.45 -10.01 -9.24
N TYR A 103 22.44 -10.23 -8.36
CA TYR A 103 23.65 -10.95 -8.69
C TYR A 103 23.76 -12.31 -8.01
N GLU A 104 22.67 -12.88 -7.50
CA GLU A 104 22.67 -14.18 -6.80
C GLU A 104 23.24 -15.36 -7.62
N THR A 105 23.61 -16.44 -6.94
CA THR A 105 24.07 -17.70 -7.56
C THR A 105 23.23 -18.92 -7.18
N GLY A 106 22.24 -18.70 -6.33
CA GLY A 106 21.27 -19.65 -5.85
C GLY A 106 20.45 -19.05 -4.71
N VAL A 107 19.44 -19.80 -4.27
CA VAL A 107 18.58 -19.43 -3.15
C VAL A 107 19.41 -19.11 -1.90
N ASN A 108 19.23 -17.91 -1.35
CA ASN A 108 19.97 -17.37 -0.20
C ASN A 108 21.49 -17.26 -0.40
N LEU A 109 21.97 -17.24 -1.65
CA LEU A 109 23.37 -16.99 -2.00
C LEU A 109 23.54 -15.58 -2.55
N ASN A 110 23.19 -14.59 -1.73
CA ASN A 110 23.23 -13.18 -2.09
C ASN A 110 24.68 -12.68 -2.23
N ARG A 111 24.92 -11.79 -3.19
CA ARG A 111 26.23 -11.12 -3.34
C ARG A 111 26.09 -9.75 -4.00
N MET A 112 26.90 -8.80 -3.54
CA MET A 112 27.02 -7.49 -4.16
C MET A 112 28.06 -7.51 -5.27
N LYS A 113 27.84 -6.74 -6.34
CA LYS A 113 28.80 -6.59 -7.44
C LYS A 113 29.64 -5.34 -7.26
N HIS A 114 30.93 -5.45 -7.55
CA HIS A 114 31.85 -4.32 -7.56
C HIS A 114 31.48 -3.32 -8.68
N ALA A 115 31.56 -2.03 -8.41
CA ALA A 115 31.11 -0.97 -9.33
C ALA A 115 31.82 -0.97 -10.69
N THR A 116 33.12 -1.31 -10.72
CA THR A 116 33.96 -1.22 -11.94
C THR A 116 34.67 -2.51 -12.33
N GLN A 117 34.58 -3.58 -11.52
CA GLN A 117 35.33 -4.83 -11.73
C GLN A 117 34.34 -6.00 -11.76
N ASN A 118 34.74 -7.13 -12.37
CA ASN A 118 33.96 -8.36 -12.29
C ASN A 118 34.28 -9.13 -10.98
N ALA A 119 34.10 -8.45 -9.85
CA ALA A 119 34.31 -8.98 -8.51
C ALA A 119 32.99 -8.93 -7.73
N TYR A 120 32.79 -9.88 -6.81
CA TYR A 120 31.57 -9.99 -6.02
C TYR A 120 31.91 -10.16 -4.53
N LEU A 121 31.07 -9.58 -3.67
CA LEU A 121 31.18 -9.65 -2.23
C LEU A 121 29.93 -10.33 -1.66
N PRO A 122 30.03 -11.58 -1.16
CA PRO A 122 28.87 -12.30 -0.62
C PRO A 122 28.37 -11.67 0.68
N TYR A 123 27.05 -11.74 0.89
CA TYR A 123 26.43 -11.32 2.14
C TYR A 123 25.26 -12.24 2.50
N ALA A 124 24.89 -12.28 3.77
CA ALA A 124 23.65 -12.88 4.23
C ALA A 124 22.61 -11.80 4.47
N LEU A 125 21.34 -12.08 4.16
CA LEU A 125 20.20 -11.20 4.43
C LEU A 125 19.17 -11.95 5.27
N THR A 126 18.70 -11.30 6.33
CA THR A 126 17.66 -11.83 7.22
C THR A 126 16.55 -10.81 7.38
N LEU A 127 15.31 -11.27 7.30
CA LEU A 127 14.10 -10.48 7.57
C LEU A 127 13.52 -10.93 8.91
N THR A 128 13.24 -10.00 9.82
CA THR A 128 12.72 -10.34 11.16
C THR A 128 11.62 -9.38 11.57
N PRO A 129 10.41 -9.87 11.88
CA PRO A 129 9.91 -11.23 11.60
C PRO A 129 9.81 -11.52 10.09
N SER A 130 10.12 -12.74 9.65
CA SER A 130 9.89 -13.18 8.25
C SER A 130 8.46 -13.66 8.00
N SER A 131 7.71 -13.96 9.05
CA SER A 131 6.28 -14.26 8.98
C SER A 131 5.62 -13.99 10.34
N GLY A 132 4.31 -13.83 10.34
CA GLY A 132 3.57 -13.62 11.58
C GLY A 132 2.12 -13.23 11.33
N THR A 133 1.49 -12.67 12.36
CA THR A 133 0.16 -12.08 12.28
C THR A 133 0.22 -10.64 12.75
N VAL A 134 -0.57 -9.78 12.12
CA VAL A 134 -0.71 -8.38 12.51
C VAL A 134 -2.19 -8.04 12.67
N ALA A 135 -2.51 -7.23 13.67
CA ALA A 135 -3.85 -6.70 13.84
C ALA A 135 -4.23 -5.81 12.64
N LYS A 136 -5.50 -5.86 12.27
CA LYS A 136 -6.04 -5.08 11.16
C LYS A 136 -5.70 -3.59 11.32
N ASN A 137 -5.18 -3.00 10.25
CA ASN A 137 -4.79 -1.59 10.16
C ASN A 137 -3.67 -1.15 11.14
N VAL A 138 -2.96 -2.09 11.75
CA VAL A 138 -1.80 -1.81 12.61
C VAL A 138 -0.51 -1.93 11.79
N ASP A 139 0.42 -1.01 12.03
CA ASP A 139 1.75 -1.07 11.43
C ASP A 139 2.60 -2.12 12.13
N GLN A 140 3.22 -2.98 11.32
CA GLN A 140 4.22 -3.93 11.76
C GLN A 140 5.58 -3.53 11.20
N THR A 141 6.55 -3.36 12.09
CA THR A 141 7.94 -3.12 11.71
C THR A 141 8.64 -4.44 11.41
N ILE A 142 9.36 -4.47 10.30
CA ILE A 142 10.22 -5.56 9.86
C ILE A 142 11.64 -5.03 9.87
N THR A 143 12.52 -5.70 10.61
CA THR A 143 13.96 -5.41 10.61
C THR A 143 14.64 -6.25 9.56
N LEU A 144 15.41 -5.60 8.70
CA LEU A 144 16.30 -6.21 7.73
C LEU A 144 17.69 -6.16 8.34
N THR A 145 18.35 -7.30 8.44
CA THR A 145 19.75 -7.38 8.88
C THR A 145 20.55 -8.04 7.80
N SER A 146 21.67 -7.43 7.43
CA SER A 146 22.60 -8.00 6.48
C SER A 146 24.00 -8.09 7.06
N THR A 147 24.73 -9.13 6.68
CA THR A 147 26.02 -9.48 7.25
C THR A 147 27.01 -9.88 6.16
N VAL A 148 28.21 -9.31 6.19
CA VAL A 148 29.37 -9.76 5.42
C VAL A 148 30.39 -10.35 6.39
N THR A 149 30.84 -11.58 6.13
CA THR A 149 31.81 -12.26 6.99
C THR A 149 33.24 -11.82 6.67
N PRO A 150 34.19 -11.94 7.62
CA PRO A 150 35.60 -11.66 7.37
C PRO A 150 36.16 -12.38 6.14
N ALA A 151 35.86 -13.66 5.98
CA ALA A 151 36.28 -14.43 4.80
C ALA A 151 35.79 -13.83 3.47
N GLY A 152 34.64 -13.15 3.48
CA GLY A 152 34.10 -12.47 2.31
C GLY A 152 34.83 -11.17 1.98
N PHE A 153 35.12 -10.32 2.97
CA PHE A 153 35.68 -8.99 2.73
C PHE A 153 37.22 -8.92 2.78
N GLN A 154 37.91 -9.84 3.46
CA GLN A 154 39.37 -9.80 3.63
C GLN A 154 40.14 -9.93 2.30
N ASN A 155 39.56 -10.65 1.34
CA ASN A 155 40.14 -10.85 -0.01
C ASN A 155 39.35 -10.11 -1.11
N ALA A 156 38.41 -9.24 -0.72
CA ALA A 156 37.63 -8.48 -1.68
C ALA A 156 38.50 -7.39 -2.32
N ALA A 157 38.26 -7.10 -3.61
CA ALA A 157 38.89 -5.97 -4.26
C ALA A 157 38.45 -4.65 -3.60
N MET A 158 39.37 -3.70 -3.47
CA MET A 158 39.03 -2.40 -2.90
C MET A 158 38.08 -1.63 -3.83
N GLY A 159 36.94 -1.19 -3.28
CA GLY A 159 36.02 -0.29 -3.95
C GLY A 159 34.58 -0.43 -3.48
N ALA A 160 33.66 0.15 -4.24
CA ALA A 160 32.24 0.15 -3.92
C ALA A 160 31.56 -1.12 -4.45
N TYR A 161 30.70 -1.71 -3.62
CA TYR A 161 29.89 -2.87 -3.93
C TYR A 161 28.40 -2.53 -3.76
N ALA A 162 27.56 -2.99 -4.66
CA ALA A 162 26.11 -2.79 -4.59
C ALA A 162 25.33 -4.02 -5.07
N ASP A 163 24.11 -4.16 -4.55
CA ASP A 163 23.12 -5.13 -4.99
C ASP A 163 21.72 -4.52 -4.89
N THR A 164 20.73 -5.14 -5.51
CA THR A 164 19.31 -4.79 -5.37
C THR A 164 18.53 -6.06 -5.11
N VAL A 165 17.82 -6.09 -3.98
CA VAL A 165 17.01 -7.23 -3.55
C VAL A 165 15.54 -6.85 -3.59
N VAL A 166 14.72 -7.71 -4.18
CA VAL A 166 13.25 -7.56 -4.17
C VAL A 166 12.68 -8.37 -3.01
N ILE A 167 11.96 -7.70 -2.12
CA ILE A 167 11.24 -8.34 -1.01
C ILE A 167 9.78 -8.49 -1.40
N THR A 168 9.28 -9.73 -1.31
CA THR A 168 7.88 -10.08 -1.59
C THR A 168 7.12 -10.22 -0.28
N LEU A 169 5.92 -9.63 -0.22
CA LEU A 169 4.99 -9.72 0.89
C LEU A 169 3.74 -10.50 0.47
N SER A 170 3.54 -11.66 1.09
CA SER A 170 2.37 -12.53 0.87
C SER A 170 1.43 -12.48 2.07
N PRO A 171 0.17 -12.05 1.91
CA PRO A 171 -0.88 -12.03 2.94
C PRO A 171 -1.57 -13.39 3.19
#